data_AF-A0A968BTI8-F1
#
_entry.id   AF-A0A968BTI8-F1
#
_cell.length_a   1.000
_cell.length_b   1.000
_cell.length_c   1.000
_cell.angle_alpha   90.00
_cell.angle_beta   90.00
_cell.angle_gamma   90.00
#
_symmetry.space_group_name_H-M   'P 1'
#
loop_
_entity.id
_entity.type
_entity.pdbx_description
1 polymer ?
#
loop_
_entity_poly.entity_id
_entity_poly.type
_entity_poly.pdbx_seq_one_letter_code
_entity_poly.pdbx_strand_id
1 'polypeptide(L)'
;MPQKREIELEPGFVQAFRLFVVTRIVFWVIIGPILIVMEMARDETLSLEQATSMTLVERLTLPNVAPVIVMELVLLALLMLPQIPRRMGKWFVPTTLTLSMIPVLIGNYWWPSDNPFQTPFSIFIFVTLVLIAWQYPFRYVLAYVLGVTLYQAWLTSPAASIPLSADIGWLVLQGAMMLLVGYVIVQLVSIQREQREALEAAYERQGEANVRLQRYAVALEELTISRERNRLARELHDTLAHSLSAVTVQLEAVRSLWEFDSVAAQDMLDKADETARRGLTEARRALRDLRASPLQDLGLVLALRDLANTAAERAGASLALHLPEQRLENLPPDVEQ
;
A
#
# COMPACT_ATOMS: atom_id res chain seq x y z
N MET A 1 -0.66 -28.21 -10.15
CA MET A 1 -0.05 -28.67 -8.89
C MET A 1 -0.54 -27.77 -7.77
N PRO A 2 -1.06 -28.28 -6.64
CA PRO A 2 -1.53 -27.41 -5.58
C PRO A 2 -0.32 -26.73 -4.97
N GLN A 3 -0.29 -25.40 -5.06
CA GLN A 3 0.69 -24.56 -4.38
C GLN A 3 0.66 -24.95 -2.89
N LYS A 4 1.75 -25.54 -2.39
CA LYS A 4 1.92 -25.78 -0.96
C LYS A 4 1.67 -24.43 -0.29
N ARG A 5 0.57 -24.29 0.46
CA ARG A 5 0.37 -23.17 1.37
C ARG A 5 1.50 -23.25 2.39
N GLU A 6 2.62 -22.60 2.09
CA GLU A 6 3.54 -22.16 3.12
C GLU A 6 2.69 -21.31 4.06
N ILE A 7 2.75 -21.59 5.36
CA ILE A 7 2.04 -20.81 6.34
C ILE A 7 2.71 -19.44 6.29
N GLU A 8 2.09 -18.49 5.58
CA GLU A 8 2.52 -17.10 5.59
C GLU A 8 2.44 -16.61 7.03
N LEU A 9 3.58 -16.15 7.54
CA LEU A 9 3.68 -15.60 8.87
C LEU A 9 2.95 -14.27 8.87
N GLU A 10 2.12 -14.04 9.89
CA GLU A 10 1.48 -12.74 10.06
C GLU A 10 2.55 -11.63 10.13
N PRO A 11 2.35 -10.50 9.44
CA PRO A 11 3.30 -9.39 9.48
C PRO A 11 3.49 -8.91 10.92
N GLY A 12 4.75 -8.87 11.37
CA GLY A 12 5.12 -8.48 12.72
C GLY A 12 5.15 -9.64 13.74
N PHE A 13 4.69 -10.85 13.40
CA PHE A 13 4.69 -12.00 14.32
C PHE A 13 6.08 -12.29 14.90
N VAL A 14 7.09 -12.40 14.03
CA VAL A 14 8.47 -12.70 14.44
C VAL A 14 9.04 -11.57 15.32
N GLN A 15 8.69 -10.31 15.05
CA GLN A 15 9.16 -9.17 15.84
C GLN A 15 8.55 -9.19 17.25
N ALA A 16 7.24 -9.42 17.35
CA ALA A 16 6.57 -9.56 18.64
C ALA A 16 7.11 -10.77 19.43
N PHE A 17 7.38 -11.88 18.75
CA PHE A 17 7.94 -13.06 19.40
C PHE A 17 9.36 -12.82 19.88
N ARG A 18 10.22 -12.14 19.11
CA ARG A 18 11.56 -11.71 19.56
C ARG A 18 11.46 -10.83 20.80
N LEU A 19 10.56 -9.84 20.79
CA LEU A 19 10.35 -8.96 21.94
C LEU A 19 9.96 -9.76 23.18
N PHE A 20 9.01 -10.69 23.03
CA PHE A 20 8.61 -11.58 24.13
C PHE A 20 9.77 -12.39 24.72
N VAL A 21 10.61 -12.98 23.87
CA VAL A 21 11.79 -13.76 24.32
C VAL A 21 12.81 -12.85 25.00
N VAL A 22 13.08 -11.66 24.46
CA VAL A 22 13.97 -10.68 25.11
C VAL A 22 13.44 -10.26 26.48
N THR A 23 12.15 -9.97 26.59
CA THR A 23 11.51 -9.63 27.88
C THR A 23 11.67 -10.76 28.90
N ARG A 24 11.54 -12.03 28.47
CA ARG A 24 11.78 -13.18 29.33
C ARG A 24 13.23 -13.32 29.77
N ILE A 25 14.19 -13.11 28.86
CA ILE A 25 15.62 -13.10 29.21
C ILE A 25 15.90 -12.04 30.26
N VAL A 26 15.40 -10.81 30.07
CA VAL A 26 15.55 -9.71 31.03
C VAL A 26 14.92 -10.08 32.38
N PHE A 27 13.74 -10.69 32.37
CA PHE A 27 13.10 -11.18 33.59
C PHE A 27 13.98 -12.20 34.32
N TRP A 28 14.55 -13.18 33.61
CA TRP A 28 15.42 -14.19 34.22
C TRP A 28 16.76 -13.67 34.72
N VAL A 29 17.35 -12.68 34.03
CA VAL A 29 18.69 -12.15 34.36
C VAL A 29 18.62 -11.09 35.46
N ILE A 30 17.56 -10.29 35.49
CA ILE A 30 17.45 -9.13 36.40
C ILE A 30 16.44 -9.39 37.50
N ILE A 31 15.19 -9.69 37.12
CA ILE A 31 14.08 -9.74 38.07
C ILE A 31 14.18 -11.00 38.93
N GLY A 32 14.44 -12.17 38.33
CA GLY A 32 14.61 -13.44 39.03
C GLY A 32 15.59 -13.35 40.21
N PRO A 33 16.86 -12.94 39.99
CA PRO A 33 17.84 -12.81 41.06
C PRO A 33 17.45 -11.82 42.17
N ILE A 34 16.83 -10.69 41.82
CA ILE A 34 16.35 -9.70 42.81
C ILE A 34 15.28 -10.34 43.71
N LEU A 35 14.32 -11.04 43.11
CA LEU A 35 13.23 -11.68 43.84
C LEU A 35 13.76 -12.77 44.79
N ILE A 36 14.77 -13.54 44.36
CA ILE A 36 15.44 -14.55 45.19
C ILE A 36 16.11 -13.90 46.41
N VAL A 37 16.87 -12.81 46.19
CA VAL A 37 17.54 -12.09 47.28
C VAL A 37 16.52 -11.51 48.25
N MET A 38 15.40 -10.98 47.76
CA MET A 38 14.31 -10.49 48.62
C MET A 38 13.68 -11.60 49.46
N GLU A 39 13.49 -12.80 48.90
CA GLU A 39 12.95 -13.95 49.63
C GLU A 39 13.95 -14.48 50.67
N MET A 40 15.24 -14.58 50.31
CA MET A 40 16.31 -14.95 51.25
C MET A 40 16.45 -13.94 52.39
N ALA A 41 16.29 -12.64 52.12
CA ALA A 41 16.31 -11.60 53.15
C ALA A 41 15.09 -11.62 54.08
N ARG A 42 14.03 -12.34 53.68
CA ARG A 42 12.82 -12.55 54.49
C ARG A 42 12.95 -13.75 55.44
N ASP A 43 13.86 -14.66 55.14
CA ASP A 43 14.22 -15.80 55.98
C ASP A 43 15.18 -15.32 57.08
N GLU A 44 14.75 -15.40 58.36
CA GLU A 44 15.49 -14.85 59.52
C GLU A 44 16.87 -15.51 59.76
N THR A 45 17.18 -16.57 58.99
CA THR A 45 18.38 -17.40 59.12
C THR A 45 19.58 -16.92 58.29
N LEU A 46 19.39 -15.99 57.33
CA LEU A 46 20.44 -15.45 56.46
C LEU A 46 20.68 -13.96 56.75
N SER A 47 21.91 -13.59 57.10
CA SER A 47 22.23 -12.18 57.35
C SER A 47 22.33 -11.39 56.04
N LEU A 48 21.91 -10.11 56.07
CA LEU A 48 21.98 -9.20 54.90
C LEU A 48 23.42 -9.10 54.34
N GLU A 49 24.43 -9.27 55.19
CA GLU A 49 25.86 -9.31 54.84
C GLU A 49 26.24 -10.57 54.02
N GLN A 50 25.65 -11.72 54.31
CA GLN A 50 25.87 -12.96 53.56
C GLN A 50 25.18 -12.91 52.18
N ALA A 51 23.96 -12.36 52.12
CA ALA A 51 23.25 -12.17 50.86
C ALA A 51 23.94 -11.14 49.93
N THR A 52 24.55 -10.10 50.50
CA THR A 52 25.25 -9.06 49.73
C THR A 52 26.66 -9.48 49.29
N SER A 53 27.31 -10.40 50.01
CA SER A 53 28.63 -10.92 49.67
C SER A 53 28.62 -12.04 48.63
N MET A 54 27.47 -12.65 48.34
CA MET A 54 27.31 -13.55 47.19
C MET A 54 27.64 -12.83 45.88
N THR A 55 28.54 -13.43 45.11
CA THR A 55 28.98 -12.91 43.82
C THR A 55 27.81 -12.86 42.82
N LEU A 56 27.86 -11.95 41.82
CA LEU A 56 26.85 -11.89 40.74
C LEU A 56 26.69 -13.25 40.03
N VAL A 57 27.78 -14.01 39.95
CA VAL A 57 27.80 -15.38 39.43
C VAL A 57 26.96 -16.28 40.31
N GLU A 58 27.18 -16.35 41.62
CA GLU A 58 26.36 -17.17 42.54
C GLU A 58 24.86 -16.79 42.53
N ARG A 59 24.54 -15.51 42.30
CA ARG A 59 23.15 -15.03 42.13
C ARG A 59 22.51 -15.47 40.80
N LEU A 60 23.30 -15.65 39.74
CA LEU A 60 22.87 -16.13 38.41
C LEU A 60 23.03 -17.66 38.25
N THR A 61 23.88 -18.29 39.05
CA THR A 61 24.25 -19.70 39.03
C THR A 61 23.70 -20.44 40.23
N LEU A 62 22.44 -20.21 40.59
CA LEU A 62 21.68 -21.39 40.99
C LEU A 62 21.76 -22.35 39.79
N PRO A 63 22.15 -23.62 39.97
CA PRO A 63 22.23 -24.61 38.88
C PRO A 63 20.94 -24.72 38.05
N ASN A 64 19.89 -24.08 38.55
CA ASN A 64 18.54 -24.05 38.03
C ASN A 64 18.23 -22.88 37.05
N VAL A 65 19.03 -21.82 36.93
CA VAL A 65 18.67 -20.67 36.05
C VAL A 65 19.47 -20.68 34.74
N ALA A 66 20.72 -21.15 34.77
CA ALA A 66 21.59 -21.21 33.60
C ALA A 66 21.01 -22.00 32.40
N PRO A 67 20.38 -23.18 32.59
CA PRO A 67 19.79 -23.92 31.47
C PRO A 67 18.64 -23.18 30.79
N VAL A 68 17.85 -22.43 31.58
CA VAL A 68 16.73 -21.62 31.08
C VAL A 68 17.24 -20.47 30.22
N ILE A 69 18.25 -19.72 30.70
CA ILE A 69 18.84 -18.61 29.94
C ILE A 69 19.46 -19.12 28.63
N VAL A 70 20.19 -20.24 28.66
CA VAL A 70 20.76 -20.84 27.44
C VAL A 70 19.65 -21.18 26.44
N MET A 71 18.54 -21.77 26.90
CA MET A 71 17.40 -22.08 26.04
C MET A 71 16.75 -20.84 25.42
N GLU A 72 16.56 -19.77 26.20
CA GLU A 72 16.02 -18.50 25.70
C GLU A 72 16.97 -17.84 24.68
N LEU A 73 18.28 -17.91 24.90
CA LEU A 73 19.29 -17.41 23.97
C LEU A 73 19.28 -18.22 22.66
N VAL A 74 19.14 -19.54 22.74
CA VAL A 74 18.98 -20.40 21.56
C VAL A 74 17.70 -20.04 20.81
N LEU A 75 16.58 -19.87 21.52
CA LEU A 75 15.31 -19.45 20.91
C LEU A 75 15.44 -18.08 20.26
N LEU A 76 16.10 -17.11 20.91
CA LEU A 76 16.35 -15.79 20.36
C LEU A 76 17.22 -15.84 19.11
N ALA A 77 18.30 -16.62 19.13
CA ALA A 77 19.16 -16.84 17.96
C ALA A 77 18.35 -17.45 16.81
N LEU A 78 17.47 -18.41 17.13
CA LEU A 78 16.62 -19.07 16.16
C LEU A 78 15.60 -18.11 15.52
N LEU A 79 15.09 -17.15 16.29
CA LEU A 79 14.20 -16.09 15.81
C LEU A 79 14.94 -14.98 15.06
N MET A 80 16.21 -14.70 15.39
CA MET A 80 17.01 -13.62 14.78
C MET A 80 17.52 -13.98 13.38
N LEU A 81 17.86 -15.24 13.14
CA LEU A 81 18.43 -15.69 11.88
C LEU A 81 17.36 -15.80 10.77
N PRO A 82 17.37 -14.92 9.74
CA PRO A 82 16.32 -14.85 8.73
C PRO A 82 16.27 -16.09 7.80
N GLN A 83 17.33 -16.89 7.79
CA GLN A 83 17.42 -18.12 6.99
C GLN A 83 16.63 -19.27 7.61
N ILE A 84 16.40 -19.24 8.93
CA ILE A 84 15.77 -20.35 9.66
C ILE A 84 14.28 -20.48 9.33
N PRO A 85 13.45 -19.41 9.33
CA PRO A 85 12.06 -19.51 8.90
C PRO A 85 11.94 -20.11 7.49
N ARG A 86 12.84 -19.72 6.58
CA ARG A 86 12.88 -20.22 5.19
C ARG A 86 13.25 -21.71 5.12
N ARG A 87 14.18 -22.18 5.95
CA ARG A 87 14.59 -23.60 5.97
C ARG A 87 13.59 -24.52 6.66
N MET A 88 12.99 -24.06 7.77
CA MET A 88 12.06 -24.86 8.56
C MET A 88 10.63 -24.82 8.01
N GLY A 89 10.27 -23.78 7.24
CA GLY A 89 8.96 -23.60 6.64
C GLY A 89 7.83 -23.74 7.66
N LYS A 90 6.86 -24.62 7.36
CA LYS A 90 5.70 -24.89 8.24
C LYS A 90 6.04 -25.39 9.66
N TRP A 91 7.25 -25.90 9.89
CA TRP A 91 7.67 -26.38 11.21
C TRP A 91 8.29 -25.29 12.09
N PHE A 92 8.61 -24.12 11.54
CA PHE A 92 9.25 -23.04 12.28
C PHE A 92 8.43 -22.58 13.49
N VAL A 93 7.16 -22.24 13.27
CA VAL A 93 6.30 -21.70 14.34
C VAL A 93 5.95 -22.75 15.39
N PRO A 94 5.54 -24.00 15.05
CA PRO A 94 5.26 -25.01 16.07
C PRO A 94 6.50 -25.29 16.93
N THR A 95 7.67 -25.44 16.33
CA THR A 95 8.91 -25.76 17.06
C THR A 95 9.32 -24.64 18.00
N THR A 96 9.32 -23.39 17.53
CA THR A 96 9.66 -22.23 18.35
C THR A 96 8.70 -22.01 19.52
N LEU A 97 7.40 -22.22 19.31
CA LEU A 97 6.39 -22.14 20.38
C LEU A 97 6.52 -23.29 21.38
N THR A 98 6.79 -24.52 20.92
CA THR A 98 7.05 -25.63 21.85
C THR A 98 8.33 -25.40 22.66
N LEU A 99 9.38 -24.86 22.03
CA LEU A 99 10.64 -24.54 22.69
C LEU A 99 10.46 -23.43 23.73
N SER A 100 9.62 -22.44 23.43
CA SER A 100 9.32 -21.35 24.36
C SER A 100 8.52 -21.80 25.58
N MET A 101 7.81 -22.93 25.50
CA MET A 101 7.07 -23.50 26.62
C MET A 101 7.95 -24.20 27.64
N ILE A 102 9.05 -24.81 27.22
CA ILE A 102 9.90 -25.62 28.09
C ILE A 102 10.37 -24.85 29.34
N PRO A 103 10.90 -23.62 29.26
CA PRO A 103 11.32 -22.91 30.46
C PRO A 103 10.17 -22.51 31.40
N VAL A 104 8.97 -22.28 30.85
CA VAL A 104 7.77 -21.96 31.65
C VAL A 104 7.32 -23.19 32.43
N LEU A 105 7.39 -24.37 31.82
CA LEU A 105 7.07 -25.64 32.48
C LEU A 105 8.09 -25.95 33.58
N ILE A 106 9.39 -25.87 33.27
CA ILE A 106 10.47 -26.14 34.23
C ILE A 106 10.45 -25.17 35.42
N GLY A 107 10.24 -23.87 35.15
CA GLY A 107 10.18 -22.85 36.21
C GLY A 107 9.10 -23.12 37.25
N ASN A 108 7.96 -23.69 36.83
CA ASN A 108 6.86 -24.04 37.74
C ASN A 108 7.14 -25.28 38.61
N TYR A 109 8.11 -26.13 38.21
CA TYR A 109 8.50 -27.34 38.96
C TYR A 109 9.62 -27.07 39.97
N TRP A 110 10.52 -26.13 39.68
CA TRP A 110 11.64 -25.74 40.58
C TRP A 110 11.21 -24.74 41.67
N TRP A 111 10.06 -24.12 41.46
CA TRP A 111 9.22 -23.26 42.27
C TRP A 111 8.28 -23.86 43.35
N PRO A 112 8.50 -23.91 44.69
CA PRO A 112 7.45 -24.36 45.62
C PRO A 112 6.13 -23.57 45.48
N SER A 113 4.97 -24.20 45.78
CA SER A 113 3.62 -23.59 45.68
C SER A 113 3.42 -22.35 46.54
N ASP A 114 4.18 -22.25 47.63
CA ASP A 114 4.09 -21.14 48.60
C ASP A 114 4.90 -19.92 48.13
N ASN A 115 5.49 -20.01 46.94
CA ASN A 115 6.30 -18.96 46.36
C ASN A 115 5.44 -17.79 45.85
N PRO A 116 5.66 -16.57 46.36
CA PRO A 116 4.99 -15.38 45.83
C PRO A 116 5.27 -15.16 44.32
N PHE A 117 6.32 -15.77 43.76
CA PHE A 117 6.71 -15.62 42.35
C PHE A 117 6.06 -16.63 41.38
N GLN A 118 5.11 -17.47 41.82
CA GLN A 118 4.31 -18.32 40.92
C GLN A 118 3.40 -17.49 39.99
N THR A 119 2.98 -16.31 40.44
CA THR A 119 2.07 -15.41 39.70
C THR A 119 2.71 -14.77 38.43
N PRO A 120 3.98 -14.30 38.41
CA PRO A 120 4.67 -13.88 37.19
C PRO A 120 4.73 -14.95 36.08
N PHE A 121 4.91 -16.22 36.41
CA PHE A 121 5.01 -17.30 35.40
C PHE A 121 3.72 -17.50 34.62
N SER A 122 2.58 -17.25 35.26
CA SER A 122 1.27 -17.33 34.62
C SER A 122 1.11 -16.34 33.47
N ILE A 123 1.73 -15.15 33.55
CA ILE A 123 1.67 -14.13 32.50
C ILE A 123 2.32 -14.64 31.19
N PHE A 124 3.43 -15.36 31.27
CA PHE A 124 4.11 -15.87 30.07
C PHE A 124 3.29 -16.95 29.32
N ILE A 125 2.46 -17.69 30.05
CA ILE A 125 1.49 -18.64 29.47
C ILE A 125 0.43 -17.86 28.66
N PHE A 126 -0.06 -16.73 29.17
CA PHE A 126 -1.01 -15.88 28.45
C PHE A 126 -0.39 -15.23 27.22
N VAL A 127 0.85 -14.74 27.28
CA VAL A 127 1.49 -14.16 26.09
C VAL A 127 1.73 -15.23 25.02
N THR A 128 2.08 -16.45 25.40
CA THR A 128 2.22 -17.55 24.43
C THR A 128 0.88 -17.95 23.82
N LEU A 129 -0.21 -17.93 24.61
CA LEU A 129 -1.58 -18.07 24.11
C LEU A 129 -1.89 -17.02 23.04
N VAL A 130 -1.54 -15.75 23.28
CA VAL A 130 -1.75 -14.66 22.30
C VAL A 130 -1.00 -14.96 21.00
N LEU A 131 0.27 -15.39 21.08
CA LEU A 131 1.06 -15.74 19.89
C LEU A 131 0.45 -16.93 19.12
N ILE A 132 -0.04 -17.95 19.83
CA ILE A 132 -0.74 -19.09 19.19
C ILE A 132 -2.04 -18.63 18.54
N ALA A 133 -2.86 -17.86 19.25
CA ALA A 133 -4.15 -17.36 18.78
C ALA A 133 -3.99 -16.40 17.58
N TRP A 134 -2.87 -15.68 17.50
CA TRP A 134 -2.58 -14.81 16.38
C TRP A 134 -2.25 -15.58 15.10
N GLN A 135 -1.41 -16.62 15.19
CA GLN A 135 -0.94 -17.34 14.00
C GLN A 135 -1.85 -18.51 13.59
N TYR A 136 -2.59 -19.11 14.53
CA TYR A 136 -3.29 -20.38 14.31
C TYR A 136 -4.80 -20.31 14.54
N PRO A 137 -5.56 -21.22 13.89
CA PRO A 137 -6.98 -21.35 14.16
C PRO A 137 -7.26 -21.88 15.58
N PHE A 138 -8.48 -21.64 16.05
CA PHE A 138 -8.93 -21.91 17.41
C PHE A 138 -8.67 -23.34 17.92
N ARG A 139 -8.62 -24.36 17.06
CA ARG A 139 -8.29 -25.74 17.46
C ARG A 139 -6.91 -25.87 18.14
N TYR A 140 -5.93 -25.06 17.75
CA TYR A 140 -4.60 -25.07 18.36
C TYR A 140 -4.58 -24.32 19.69
N VAL A 141 -5.39 -23.26 19.79
CA VAL A 141 -5.67 -22.57 21.06
C VAL A 141 -6.29 -23.56 22.05
N LEU A 142 -7.30 -24.34 21.62
CA LEU A 142 -7.93 -25.36 22.46
C LEU A 142 -6.92 -26.42 22.92
N ALA A 143 -6.11 -26.95 22.00
CA ALA A 143 -5.09 -27.95 22.35
C ALA A 143 -4.05 -27.40 23.34
N TYR A 144 -3.64 -26.15 23.16
CA TYR A 144 -2.72 -25.46 24.06
C TYR A 144 -3.33 -25.28 25.46
N VAL A 145 -4.54 -24.73 25.54
CA VAL A 145 -5.22 -24.51 26.84
C VAL A 145 -5.43 -25.83 27.55
N LEU A 146 -5.91 -26.88 26.87
CA LEU A 146 -6.05 -28.21 27.45
C LEU A 146 -4.71 -28.77 27.95
N GLY A 147 -3.63 -28.64 27.16
CA GLY A 147 -2.31 -29.10 27.56
C GLY A 147 -1.78 -28.39 28.80
N VAL A 148 -1.93 -27.07 28.86
CA VAL A 148 -1.52 -26.26 30.03
C VAL A 148 -2.36 -26.59 31.25
N THR A 149 -3.69 -26.71 31.12
CA THR A 149 -4.57 -27.05 32.25
C THR A 149 -4.29 -28.44 32.78
N LEU A 150 -4.07 -29.44 31.92
CA LEU A 150 -3.68 -30.79 32.33
C LEU A 150 -2.31 -30.83 33.03
N TYR A 151 -1.34 -30.06 32.52
CA TYR A 151 -0.03 -29.93 33.15
C TYR A 151 -0.13 -29.34 34.55
N GLN A 152 -0.89 -28.26 34.71
CA GLN A 152 -1.09 -27.64 36.02
C GLN A 152 -1.85 -28.57 36.98
N ALA A 153 -2.89 -29.26 36.50
CA ALA A 153 -3.63 -30.25 37.30
C ALA A 153 -2.74 -31.42 37.77
N TRP A 154 -1.75 -31.83 36.96
CA TRP A 154 -0.77 -32.85 37.35
C TRP A 154 0.18 -32.33 38.44
N LEU A 155 0.64 -31.09 38.32
CA LEU A 155 1.51 -30.44 39.30
C LEU A 155 0.83 -30.18 40.65
N THR A 156 -0.48 -29.89 40.67
CA THR A 156 -1.23 -29.62 41.90
C THR A 156 -1.75 -30.88 42.61
N SER A 157 -1.38 -32.09 42.15
CA SER A 157 -1.73 -33.37 42.79
C SER A 157 -1.08 -33.51 44.20
N PRO A 158 -1.60 -34.39 45.10
CA PRO A 158 -2.07 -34.11 46.47
C PRO A 158 -0.96 -33.86 47.53
N ALA A 159 0.03 -33.05 47.21
CA ALA A 159 1.02 -32.55 48.17
C ALA A 159 0.57 -31.23 48.85
N ALA A 160 -0.43 -30.54 48.30
CA ALA A 160 -0.92 -29.26 48.80
C ALA A 160 -2.04 -29.44 49.84
N SER A 161 -1.94 -28.72 50.95
CA SER A 161 -2.94 -28.64 52.04
C SER A 161 -4.21 -27.84 51.68
N ILE A 162 -4.41 -27.52 50.40
CA ILE A 162 -5.52 -26.72 49.88
C ILE A 162 -6.74 -27.63 49.65
N PRO A 163 -7.98 -27.15 49.91
CA PRO A 163 -9.18 -27.91 49.59
C PRO A 163 -9.26 -28.24 48.09
N LEU A 164 -9.42 -29.52 47.74
CA LEU A 164 -9.48 -30.02 46.35
C LEU A 164 -10.48 -29.24 45.46
N SER A 165 -11.58 -28.74 46.03
CA SER A 165 -12.58 -27.94 45.31
C SER A 165 -12.08 -26.54 44.89
N ALA A 166 -11.19 -25.93 45.68
CA ALA A 166 -10.65 -24.60 45.38
C ALA A 166 -9.66 -24.67 44.20
N ASP A 167 -8.81 -25.70 44.16
CA ASP A 167 -7.84 -25.92 43.08
C ASP A 167 -8.52 -26.23 41.75
N ILE A 168 -9.53 -27.11 41.76
CA ILE A 168 -10.32 -27.42 40.56
C ILE A 168 -11.06 -26.15 40.09
N GLY A 169 -11.63 -25.36 41.00
CA GLY A 169 -12.30 -24.10 40.67
C GLY A 169 -11.37 -23.09 40.00
N TRP A 170 -10.15 -22.92 40.51
CA TRP A 170 -9.14 -22.06 39.93
C TRP A 170 -8.72 -22.51 38.52
N LEU A 171 -8.40 -23.80 38.35
CA LEU A 171 -8.01 -24.37 37.05
C LEU A 171 -9.10 -24.23 35.99
N VAL A 172 -10.35 -24.48 36.37
CA VAL A 172 -11.51 -24.31 35.48
C VAL A 172 -11.69 -22.85 35.09
N LEU A 173 -11.60 -21.92 36.05
CA LEU A 173 -11.74 -20.49 35.78
C LEU A 173 -10.62 -19.97 34.87
N GLN A 174 -9.37 -20.35 35.15
CA GLN A 174 -8.21 -19.98 34.33
C GLN A 174 -8.34 -20.53 32.91
N GLY A 175 -8.68 -21.82 32.76
CA GLY A 175 -8.90 -22.44 31.46
C GLY A 175 -10.02 -21.76 30.68
N ALA A 176 -11.14 -21.46 31.32
CA ALA A 176 -12.25 -20.72 30.72
C ALA A 176 -11.83 -19.30 30.28
N MET A 177 -11.08 -18.58 31.11
CA MET A 177 -10.55 -17.24 30.77
C MET A 177 -9.58 -17.31 29.59
N MET A 178 -8.69 -18.31 29.55
CA MET A 178 -7.76 -18.50 28.43
C MET A 178 -8.50 -18.85 27.13
N LEU A 179 -9.56 -19.66 27.18
CA LEU A 179 -10.40 -19.93 26.01
C LEU A 179 -11.11 -18.68 25.53
N LEU A 180 -11.65 -17.86 26.44
CA LEU A 180 -12.31 -16.60 26.11
C LEU A 180 -11.32 -15.64 25.42
N VAL A 181 -10.15 -15.42 26.03
CA VAL A 181 -9.10 -14.54 25.47
C VAL A 181 -8.63 -15.07 24.11
N GLY A 182 -8.34 -16.37 24.02
CA GLY A 182 -7.91 -17.00 22.77
C GLY A 182 -8.98 -16.91 21.68
N TYR A 183 -10.26 -17.09 22.02
CA TYR A 183 -11.38 -16.93 21.10
C TYR A 183 -11.47 -15.49 20.57
N VAL A 184 -11.43 -14.49 21.46
CA VAL A 184 -11.49 -13.07 21.09
C VAL A 184 -10.34 -12.69 20.17
N ILE A 185 -9.11 -13.14 20.45
CA ILE A 185 -7.95 -12.85 19.62
C ILE A 185 -8.09 -13.49 18.23
N VAL A 186 -8.47 -14.78 18.16
CA VAL A 186 -8.69 -15.45 16.87
C VAL A 186 -9.77 -14.73 16.06
N GLN A 187 -10.88 -14.33 16.70
CA GLN A 187 -11.94 -13.57 16.05
C GLN A 187 -11.44 -12.21 15.54
N LEU A 188 -10.74 -11.45 16.39
CA LEU A 188 -10.20 -10.14 16.02
C LEU A 188 -9.24 -10.24 14.82
N VAL A 189 -8.33 -11.22 14.84
CA VAL A 189 -7.39 -11.46 13.74
C VAL A 189 -8.12 -11.90 12.49
N SER A 190 -9.13 -12.77 12.58
CA SER A 190 -9.93 -13.19 11.42
C SER A 190 -10.68 -12.01 10.78
N ILE A 191 -11.28 -11.14 11.59
CA ILE A 191 -11.97 -9.94 11.11
C ILE A 191 -10.96 -8.98 10.46
N GLN A 192 -9.78 -8.79 11.07
CA GLN A 192 -8.74 -7.95 10.47
C GLN A 192 -8.23 -8.48 9.13
N ARG A 193 -8.10 -9.81 8.98
CA ARG A 193 -7.72 -10.43 7.69
C ARG A 193 -8.77 -10.17 6.63
N GLU A 194 -10.04 -10.44 6.94
CA GLU A 194 -11.15 -10.20 6.01
C GLU A 194 -11.25 -8.72 5.61
N GLN A 195 -11.05 -7.79 6.56
CA GLN A 195 -11.03 -6.36 6.27
C GLN A 195 -9.87 -5.93 5.36
N ARG A 196 -8.67 -6.49 5.57
CA ARG A 196 -7.50 -6.21 4.71
C ARG A 196 -7.71 -6.72 3.29
N GLU A 197 -8.15 -7.96 3.15
CA GLU A 197 -8.45 -8.56 1.84
C GLU A 197 -9.55 -7.77 1.10
N ALA A 198 -10.60 -7.34 1.82
CA ALA A 198 -11.66 -6.52 1.24
C ALA A 198 -11.16 -5.13 0.79
N LEU A 199 -10.26 -4.52 1.57
CA LEU A 199 -9.66 -3.22 1.26
C LEU A 199 -8.72 -3.32 0.05
N GLU A 200 -7.87 -4.34 -0.02
CA GLU A 200 -6.99 -4.60 -1.16
C GLU A 200 -7.81 -4.80 -2.45
N ALA A 201 -8.86 -5.63 -2.39
CA ALA A 201 -9.76 -5.84 -3.51
C ALA A 201 -10.51 -4.55 -3.92
N ALA A 202 -10.82 -3.65 -2.98
CA ALA A 202 -11.42 -2.35 -3.29
C ALA A 202 -10.43 -1.41 -4.00
N TYR A 203 -9.18 -1.36 -3.54
CA TYR A 203 -8.12 -0.57 -4.19
C TYR A 203 -7.81 -1.06 -5.60
N GLU A 204 -7.77 -2.37 -5.83
CA GLU A 204 -7.59 -2.94 -7.18
C GLU A 204 -8.71 -2.52 -8.13
N ARG A 205 -9.99 -2.64 -7.69
CA ARG A 205 -11.15 -2.21 -8.49
C ARG A 205 -11.10 -0.72 -8.82
N GLN A 206 -10.71 0.11 -7.86
CA GLN A 206 -10.56 1.54 -8.07
C GLN A 206 -9.43 1.86 -9.07
N GLY A 207 -8.30 1.16 -8.98
CA GLY A 207 -7.20 1.27 -9.93
C GLY A 207 -7.63 0.93 -11.36
N GLU A 208 -8.35 -0.17 -11.54
CA GLU A 208 -8.89 -0.55 -12.85
C GLU A 208 -9.92 0.45 -13.40
N ALA A 209 -10.78 1.01 -12.52
CA ALA A 209 -11.75 2.02 -12.93
C ALA A 209 -11.05 3.31 -13.42
N ASN A 210 -10.01 3.76 -12.72
CA ASN A 210 -9.22 4.92 -13.12
C ASN A 210 -8.54 4.71 -14.48
N VAL A 211 -7.91 3.54 -14.69
CA VAL A 211 -7.29 3.21 -15.99
C VAL A 211 -8.33 3.19 -17.11
N ARG A 212 -9.54 2.67 -16.86
CA ARG A 212 -10.64 2.69 -17.83
C ARG A 212 -11.09 4.13 -18.15
N LEU A 213 -11.24 4.98 -17.14
CA LEU A 213 -11.62 6.39 -17.33
C LEU A 213 -10.58 7.15 -18.17
N GLN A 214 -9.28 6.94 -17.91
CA GLN A 214 -8.21 7.54 -18.72
C GLN A 214 -8.28 7.11 -20.19
N ARG A 215 -8.51 5.82 -20.45
CA ARG A 215 -8.68 5.32 -21.82
C ARG A 215 -9.90 5.94 -22.51
N TYR A 216 -11.01 6.09 -21.80
CA TYR A 216 -12.20 6.75 -22.35
C TYR A 216 -11.96 8.23 -22.63
N ALA A 217 -11.22 8.94 -21.76
CA ALA A 217 -10.88 10.33 -21.98
C ALA A 217 -10.07 10.52 -23.26
N VAL A 218 -9.02 9.72 -23.45
CA VAL A 218 -8.19 9.75 -24.68
C VAL A 218 -9.03 9.42 -25.92
N ALA A 219 -9.83 8.35 -25.88
CA ALA A 219 -10.69 7.98 -27.01
C ALA A 219 -11.73 9.07 -27.33
N LEU A 220 -12.27 9.74 -26.31
CA LEU A 220 -13.22 10.82 -26.48
C LEU A 220 -12.55 12.05 -27.11
N GLU A 221 -11.32 12.38 -26.71
CA GLU A 221 -10.52 13.45 -27.29
C GLU A 221 -10.25 13.20 -28.78
N GLU A 222 -9.74 12.02 -29.14
CA GLU A 222 -9.50 11.63 -30.53
C GLU A 222 -10.78 11.71 -31.39
N LEU A 223 -11.90 11.22 -30.83
CA LEU A 223 -13.19 11.26 -31.51
C LEU A 223 -13.70 12.70 -31.67
N THR A 224 -13.47 13.56 -30.68
CA THR A 224 -13.85 14.98 -30.72
C THR A 224 -13.05 15.70 -31.80
N ILE A 225 -11.73 15.50 -31.84
CA ILE A 225 -10.85 16.06 -32.88
C ILE A 225 -11.29 15.58 -34.27
N SER A 226 -11.59 14.29 -34.43
CA SER A 226 -12.05 13.72 -35.71
C SER A 226 -13.39 14.29 -36.17
N ARG A 227 -14.35 14.42 -35.25
CA ARG A 227 -15.66 15.03 -35.54
C ARG A 227 -15.52 16.47 -35.96
N GLU A 228 -14.66 17.22 -35.29
CA GLU A 228 -14.43 18.63 -35.60
C GLU A 228 -13.79 18.80 -36.97
N ARG A 229 -12.77 17.98 -37.30
CA ARG A 229 -12.17 17.95 -38.64
C ARG A 229 -13.21 17.66 -39.73
N ASN A 230 -14.13 16.71 -39.50
CA ASN A 230 -15.19 16.37 -40.45
C ASN A 230 -16.28 17.46 -40.57
N ARG A 231 -16.57 18.19 -39.48
CA ARG A 231 -17.46 19.36 -39.51
C ARG A 231 -16.85 20.45 -40.38
N LEU A 232 -15.59 20.80 -40.12
CA LEU A 232 -14.87 21.84 -40.85
C LEU A 232 -14.67 21.48 -42.34
N ALA A 233 -14.37 20.21 -42.66
CA ALA A 233 -14.28 19.76 -44.05
C ALA A 233 -15.58 19.98 -44.83
N ARG A 234 -16.74 19.78 -44.20
CA ARG A 234 -18.05 20.04 -44.82
C ARG A 234 -18.29 21.54 -45.01
N GLU A 235 -18.02 22.35 -43.99
CA GLU A 235 -18.16 23.82 -44.10
C GLU A 235 -17.26 24.41 -45.19
N LEU A 236 -16.03 23.91 -45.32
CA LEU A 236 -15.12 24.22 -46.42
C LEU A 236 -15.69 23.81 -47.78
N HIS A 237 -16.20 22.58 -47.89
CA HIS A 237 -16.78 22.07 -49.12
C HIS A 237 -17.99 22.90 -49.56
N ASP A 238 -18.88 23.24 -48.64
CA ASP A 238 -20.08 24.05 -48.92
C ASP A 238 -19.70 25.45 -49.40
N THR A 239 -18.72 26.10 -48.75
CA THR A 239 -18.21 27.42 -49.16
C THR A 239 -17.60 27.39 -50.57
N LEU A 240 -16.76 26.38 -50.84
CA LEU A 240 -16.11 26.21 -52.15
C LEU A 240 -17.13 25.89 -53.25
N ALA A 241 -18.06 24.96 -52.99
CA ALA A 241 -19.09 24.56 -53.94
C ALA A 241 -20.00 25.74 -54.31
N HIS A 242 -20.39 26.56 -53.33
CA HIS A 242 -21.19 27.75 -53.57
C HIS A 242 -20.44 28.78 -54.42
N SER A 243 -19.19 29.08 -54.07
CA SER A 243 -18.34 30.04 -54.78
C SER A 243 -18.09 29.62 -56.23
N LEU A 244 -17.74 28.35 -56.46
CA LEU A 244 -17.50 27.80 -57.79
C LEU A 244 -18.77 27.76 -58.64
N SER A 245 -19.92 27.46 -58.05
CA SER A 245 -21.20 27.48 -58.77
C SER A 245 -21.55 28.91 -59.23
N ALA A 246 -21.35 29.90 -58.35
CA ALA A 246 -21.57 31.30 -58.69
C ALA A 246 -20.63 31.79 -59.81
N VAL A 247 -19.33 31.45 -59.74
CA VAL A 247 -18.36 31.75 -60.81
C VAL A 247 -18.77 31.09 -62.12
N THR A 248 -19.19 29.83 -62.09
CA THR A 248 -19.63 29.10 -63.31
C THR A 248 -20.79 29.82 -64.00
N VAL A 249 -21.83 30.19 -63.25
CA VAL A 249 -22.99 30.92 -63.78
C VAL A 249 -22.60 32.30 -64.32
N GLN A 250 -21.70 33.01 -63.63
CA GLN A 250 -21.21 34.31 -64.08
C GLN A 250 -20.42 34.20 -65.38
N LEU A 251 -19.58 33.17 -65.53
CA LEU A 251 -18.83 32.91 -66.77
C LEU A 251 -19.74 32.51 -67.94
N GLU A 252 -20.81 31.75 -67.70
CA GLU A 252 -21.84 31.48 -68.71
C GLU A 252 -22.53 32.77 -69.19
N ALA A 253 -22.84 33.68 -68.27
CA ALA A 253 -23.39 34.99 -68.59
C ALA A 253 -22.41 35.85 -69.41
N VAL A 254 -21.12 35.87 -69.05
CA VAL A 254 -20.06 36.52 -69.85
C VAL A 254 -20.07 35.99 -71.27
N ARG A 255 -20.10 34.66 -71.44
CA ARG A 255 -20.11 34.02 -72.77
C ARG A 255 -21.33 34.40 -73.59
N SER A 256 -22.49 34.55 -72.96
CA SER A 256 -23.73 34.97 -73.65
C SER A 256 -23.76 36.45 -74.02
N LEU A 257 -23.08 37.32 -73.27
CA LEU A 257 -23.09 38.77 -73.48
C LEU A 257 -21.96 39.26 -74.41
N TRP A 258 -20.87 38.50 -74.55
CA TRP A 258 -19.63 38.93 -75.19
C TRP A 258 -19.79 39.51 -76.61
N GLU A 259 -20.71 38.96 -77.41
CA GLU A 259 -20.95 39.40 -78.79
C GLU A 259 -21.98 40.56 -78.90
N PHE A 260 -22.79 40.79 -77.86
CA PHE A 260 -23.90 41.76 -77.88
C PHE A 260 -23.63 43.03 -77.08
N ASP A 261 -22.97 42.90 -75.93
CA ASP A 261 -22.62 44.01 -75.03
C ASP A 261 -21.30 43.69 -74.32
N SER A 262 -20.20 44.15 -74.93
CA SER A 262 -18.85 43.89 -74.44
C SER A 262 -18.57 44.57 -73.09
N VAL A 263 -19.22 45.71 -72.79
CA VAL A 263 -19.03 46.43 -71.53
C VAL A 263 -19.72 45.66 -70.40
N ALA A 264 -20.96 45.22 -70.60
CA ALA A 264 -21.67 44.40 -69.62
C ALA A 264 -21.00 43.02 -69.41
N ALA A 265 -20.43 42.43 -70.46
CA ALA A 265 -19.66 41.20 -70.35
C ALA A 265 -18.37 41.39 -69.53
N GLN A 266 -17.70 42.54 -69.65
CA GLN A 266 -16.50 42.88 -68.88
C GLN A 266 -16.83 43.08 -67.39
N ASP A 267 -17.92 43.80 -67.07
CA ASP A 267 -18.43 43.95 -65.71
C ASP A 267 -18.76 42.61 -65.04
N MET A 268 -19.32 41.66 -65.80
CA MET A 268 -19.65 40.32 -65.28
C MET A 268 -18.38 39.47 -65.07
N LEU A 269 -17.36 39.64 -65.91
CA LEU A 269 -16.07 38.99 -65.75
C LEU A 269 -15.34 39.48 -64.49
N ASP A 270 -15.39 40.78 -64.20
CA ASP A 270 -14.81 41.36 -62.99
C ASP A 270 -15.50 40.83 -61.73
N LYS A 271 -16.84 40.67 -61.76
CA LYS A 271 -17.60 40.02 -60.68
C LYS A 271 -17.22 38.56 -60.48
N ALA A 272 -16.92 37.83 -61.56
CA ALA A 272 -16.45 36.45 -61.51
C ALA A 272 -15.06 36.35 -60.86
N ASP A 273 -14.13 37.23 -61.23
CA ASP A 273 -12.80 37.30 -60.60
C ASP A 273 -12.92 37.66 -59.11
N GLU A 274 -13.76 38.64 -58.75
CA GLU A 274 -13.98 39.02 -57.36
C GLU A 274 -14.57 37.85 -56.54
N THR A 275 -15.58 37.16 -57.07
CA THR A 275 -16.23 36.01 -56.42
C THR A 275 -15.22 34.86 -56.23
N ALA A 276 -14.40 34.58 -57.23
CA ALA A 276 -13.35 33.56 -57.15
C ALA A 276 -12.28 33.90 -56.11
N ARG A 277 -11.80 35.16 -56.07
CA ARG A 277 -10.83 35.64 -55.09
C ARG A 277 -11.38 35.58 -53.67
N ARG A 278 -12.64 35.97 -53.48
CA ARG A 278 -13.31 35.94 -52.18
C ARG A 278 -13.47 34.50 -51.68
N GLY A 279 -13.98 33.60 -52.51
CA GLY A 279 -14.11 32.18 -52.18
C GLY A 279 -12.76 31.50 -51.87
N LEU A 280 -11.71 31.82 -52.62
CA LEU A 280 -10.35 31.32 -52.35
C LEU A 280 -9.79 31.85 -51.01
N THR A 281 -10.09 33.11 -50.67
CA THR A 281 -9.66 33.73 -49.41
C THR A 281 -10.36 33.10 -48.22
N GLU A 282 -11.67 32.87 -48.32
CA GLU A 282 -12.47 32.19 -47.29
C GLU A 282 -12.01 30.74 -47.08
N ALA A 283 -11.77 29.99 -48.16
CA ALA A 283 -11.25 28.62 -48.07
C ALA A 283 -9.85 28.57 -47.45
N ARG A 284 -8.95 29.51 -47.81
CA ARG A 284 -7.61 29.61 -47.19
C ARG A 284 -7.68 29.98 -45.72
N ARG A 285 -8.63 30.84 -45.32
CA ARG A 285 -8.83 31.21 -43.91
C ARG A 285 -9.27 29.99 -43.10
N ALA A 286 -10.30 29.27 -43.56
CA ALA A 286 -10.78 28.08 -42.85
C ALA A 286 -9.76 26.91 -42.85
N LEU A 287 -8.90 26.79 -43.88
CA LEU A 287 -7.75 25.86 -43.85
C LEU A 287 -6.64 26.27 -42.87
N ARG A 288 -6.40 27.58 -42.68
CA ARG A 288 -5.44 28.08 -41.69
C ARG A 288 -5.90 27.78 -40.26
N ASP A 289 -7.19 27.91 -39.99
CA ASP A 289 -7.78 27.57 -38.69
C ASP A 289 -7.74 26.04 -38.41
N LEU A 290 -7.56 25.22 -39.46
CA LEU A 290 -7.55 23.75 -39.38
C LEU A 290 -6.15 23.14 -39.23
N ARG A 291 -5.08 23.88 -39.57
CA ARG A 291 -3.73 23.44 -39.24
C ARG A 291 -3.64 23.43 -37.72
N ALA A 292 -3.24 22.27 -37.17
CA ALA A 292 -2.83 22.17 -35.78
C ALA A 292 -1.96 23.40 -35.46
N SER A 293 -2.28 24.06 -34.34
CA SER A 293 -1.80 25.39 -33.96
C SER A 293 -0.42 25.67 -34.57
N PRO A 294 -0.19 26.79 -35.30
CA PRO A 294 1.12 27.11 -35.90
C PRO A 294 2.31 26.86 -34.96
N LEU A 295 2.05 26.88 -33.65
CA LEU A 295 2.88 26.43 -32.55
C LEU A 295 3.50 25.02 -32.72
N GLN A 296 2.73 24.01 -33.15
CA GLN A 296 3.20 22.62 -33.33
C GLN A 296 4.07 22.44 -34.58
N ASP A 297 3.76 23.15 -35.68
CA ASP A 297 4.48 23.03 -36.96
C ASP A 297 5.73 23.94 -37.02
N LEU A 298 5.66 25.14 -36.43
CA LEU A 298 6.66 26.19 -36.57
C LEU A 298 7.41 26.48 -35.25
N GLY A 299 6.87 26.07 -34.11
CA GLY A 299 7.35 26.48 -32.78
C GLY A 299 6.84 27.87 -32.38
N LEU A 300 6.83 28.16 -31.07
CA LEU A 300 6.19 29.33 -30.46
C LEU A 300 6.60 30.67 -31.07
N VAL A 301 7.90 30.84 -31.32
CA VAL A 301 8.46 32.09 -31.84
C VAL A 301 7.97 32.38 -33.26
N LEU A 302 7.92 31.36 -34.12
CA LEU A 302 7.47 31.52 -35.50
C LEU A 302 5.94 31.65 -35.58
N ALA A 303 5.21 30.92 -34.74
CA ALA A 303 3.75 31.04 -34.62
C ALA A 303 3.32 32.46 -34.20
N LEU A 304 3.97 33.03 -33.19
CA LEU A 304 3.71 34.41 -32.73
C LEU A 304 4.05 35.44 -33.81
N ARG A 305 5.14 35.24 -34.54
CA ARG A 305 5.54 36.13 -35.64
C ARG A 305 4.52 36.12 -36.78
N ASP A 306 4.03 34.93 -37.18
CA ASP A 306 3.01 34.80 -38.23
C ASP A 306 1.66 35.41 -37.81
N LEU A 307 1.22 35.17 -36.57
CA LEU A 307 0.00 35.75 -36.02
C LEU A 307 0.06 37.28 -36.01
N ALA A 308 1.16 37.84 -35.50
CA ALA A 308 1.30 39.26 -35.32
C ALA A 308 1.47 40.01 -36.66
N ASN A 309 2.15 39.41 -37.66
CA ASN A 309 2.17 39.95 -39.02
C ASN A 309 0.78 39.93 -39.66
N THR A 310 0.04 38.83 -39.52
CA THR A 310 -1.32 38.71 -40.04
C THR A 310 -2.28 39.72 -39.38
N ALA A 311 -2.10 40.00 -38.09
CA ALA A 311 -2.87 41.01 -37.36
C ALA A 311 -2.52 42.44 -37.83
N ALA A 312 -1.24 42.73 -38.05
CA ALA A 312 -0.77 44.01 -38.55
C ALA A 312 -1.32 44.31 -39.96
N GLU A 313 -1.31 43.33 -40.85
CA GLU A 313 -1.91 43.44 -42.19
C GLU A 313 -3.43 43.72 -42.14
N ARG A 314 -4.17 43.04 -41.25
CA ARG A 314 -5.61 43.27 -41.07
C ARG A 314 -5.93 44.65 -40.52
N ALA A 315 -5.10 45.15 -39.61
CA ALA A 315 -5.30 46.44 -38.97
C ALA A 315 -4.74 47.62 -39.80
N GLY A 316 -4.00 47.34 -40.88
CA GLY A 316 -3.27 48.36 -41.64
C GLY A 316 -2.21 49.10 -40.81
N ALA A 317 -1.67 48.44 -39.77
CA ALA A 317 -0.75 49.04 -38.80
C ALA A 317 0.69 48.57 -39.04
N SER A 318 1.66 49.44 -38.76
CA SER A 318 3.08 49.05 -38.73
C SER A 318 3.41 48.40 -37.39
N LEU A 319 4.03 47.21 -37.42
CA LEU A 319 4.29 46.40 -36.24
C LEU A 319 5.80 46.09 -36.13
N ALA A 320 6.38 46.43 -34.97
CA ALA A 320 7.77 46.11 -34.63
C ALA A 320 7.81 44.97 -33.61
N LEU A 321 8.12 43.76 -34.06
CA LEU A 321 8.27 42.57 -33.22
C LEU A 321 9.72 42.39 -32.76
N HIS A 322 9.91 42.32 -31.43
CA HIS A 322 11.15 41.88 -30.82
C HIS A 322 10.94 40.50 -30.22
N LEU A 323 11.46 39.47 -30.90
CA LEU A 323 11.41 38.08 -30.47
C LEU A 323 12.84 37.53 -30.41
N PRO A 324 13.15 36.62 -29.46
CA PRO A 324 14.47 35.99 -29.38
C PRO A 324 14.80 35.20 -30.66
N GLU A 325 16.07 35.25 -31.10
CA GLU A 325 16.54 34.59 -32.34
C GLU A 325 16.70 33.07 -32.21
N GLN A 326 16.85 32.55 -30.99
CA GLN A 326 16.98 31.12 -30.72
C GLN A 326 15.60 30.47 -30.59
N ARG A 327 15.44 29.25 -31.13
CA ARG A 327 14.34 28.36 -30.75
C ARG A 327 14.39 28.22 -29.22
N LEU A 328 13.28 28.50 -28.55
CA LEU A 328 13.08 28.10 -27.16
C LEU A 328 13.01 26.56 -27.15
N GLU A 329 14.16 25.89 -27.13
CA GLU A 329 14.23 24.44 -27.02
C GLU A 329 13.81 24.05 -25.59
N ASN A 330 12.80 23.19 -25.48
CA ASN A 330 12.27 22.60 -24.24
C ASN A 330 11.40 23.53 -23.37
N LEU A 331 10.25 23.96 -23.88
CA LEU A 331 9.14 24.29 -22.99
C LEU A 331 8.45 22.98 -22.57
N PRO A 332 8.04 22.82 -21.29
CA PRO A 332 7.24 21.68 -20.87
C PRO A 332 6.00 21.51 -21.78
N PRO A 333 5.57 20.29 -22.12
CA PRO A 333 4.47 20.05 -23.07
C PRO A 333 3.14 20.70 -22.64
N ASP A 334 2.95 20.91 -21.34
CA ASP A 334 1.85 21.66 -20.70
C ASP A 334 1.89 23.19 -20.95
N VAL A 335 3.01 23.71 -21.47
CA VAL A 335 3.21 25.12 -21.88
C VAL A 335 3.25 25.27 -23.40
N GLU A 336 3.46 24.18 -24.15
CA GLU A 336 3.50 24.14 -25.63
C GLU A 336 2.16 23.81 -26.30
N GLN A 337 1.15 23.35 -25.54
CA GLN A 337 -0.21 23.06 -26.04
C GLN A 337 -1.14 24.26 -25.92
#